data_AF-A0AAV4GXC6-F1
#
_entry.id   AF-A0AAV4GXC6-F1
#
_cell.length_a   1.000
_cell.length_b   1.000
_cell.length_c   1.000
_cell.angle_alpha   90.00
_cell.angle_beta   90.00
_cell.angle_gamma   90.00
#
_symmetry.space_group_name_H-M   'P 1'
#
loop_
_entity.id
_entity.type
_entity.pdbx_description
1 polymer ?
#
loop_
_entity_poly.entity_id
_entity_poly.type
_entity_poly.pdbx_seq_one_letter_code
_entity_poly.pdbx_strand_id
1 'polypeptide(L)'
;MKDDLHLANKISNKHINYAKAKMNVRLAAQTLSNSVADAIDFMREDEHHPDFINSEATCQFIRNIDQLFNLCNSRNPIANGLKSKVDGVNLKWKTSFFRKLCNYLKELTDKDGKPLVEDGEHLFLVSSSQLSLYVEFVKISSQDKKTLLSMF
;
A
#
# COMPACT_ATOMS: atom_id res chain seq x y z
N MET A 1 21.97 -0.31 -30.22
CA MET A 1 20.59 -0.49 -29.71
C MET A 1 20.72 -0.67 -28.21
N LYS A 2 20.02 0.15 -27.41
CA LYS A 2 20.15 0.13 -25.95
C LYS A 2 18.90 -0.55 -25.43
N ASP A 3 19.08 -1.68 -24.75
CA ASP A 3 18.02 -2.54 -24.23
C ASP A 3 17.27 -1.84 -23.09
N ASP A 4 16.34 -0.94 -23.42
CA ASP A 4 15.47 -0.27 -22.42
C ASP A 4 14.14 -1.04 -22.23
N LEU A 5 14.20 -2.36 -22.25
CA LEU A 5 13.10 -3.22 -21.81
C LEU A 5 13.17 -3.34 -20.27
N HIS A 6 12.49 -2.43 -19.59
CA HIS A 6 12.28 -2.51 -18.14
C HIS A 6 10.96 -3.25 -17.84
N LEU A 7 10.82 -3.84 -16.64
CA LEU A 7 9.65 -4.62 -16.17
C LEU A 7 8.36 -3.77 -15.97
N ALA A 8 8.10 -2.78 -16.82
CA ALA A 8 6.93 -1.88 -16.85
C ALA A 8 6.60 -1.14 -15.54
N ASN A 9 7.37 -1.32 -14.48
CA ASN A 9 7.22 -0.63 -13.21
C ASN A 9 7.96 0.73 -13.23
N LYS A 10 7.54 1.66 -12.35
CA LYS A 10 8.03 3.05 -12.31
C LYS A 10 9.11 3.29 -11.27
N ILE A 11 9.70 2.24 -10.69
CA ILE A 11 10.70 2.36 -9.63
C ILE A 11 11.98 2.98 -10.18
N SER A 12 12.61 3.79 -9.35
CA SER A 12 13.90 4.43 -9.60
C SER A 12 14.57 4.76 -8.27
N ASN A 13 15.82 5.21 -8.30
CA ASN A 13 16.60 5.60 -7.11
C ASN A 13 15.90 6.62 -6.20
N LYS A 14 14.93 7.40 -6.71
CA LYS A 14 14.13 8.32 -5.90
C LYS A 14 13.19 7.61 -4.93
N HIS A 15 12.71 6.41 -5.29
CA HIS A 15 11.81 5.60 -4.46
C HIS A 15 12.56 4.93 -3.31
N ILE A 16 13.83 4.56 -3.54
CA ILE A 16 14.72 4.01 -2.52
C ILE A 16 15.23 5.14 -1.61
N ASN A 17 15.74 6.23 -2.20
CA ASN A 17 16.27 7.39 -1.47
C ASN A 17 15.16 8.43 -1.19
N TYR A 18 14.06 8.00 -0.61
CA TYR A 18 12.84 8.80 -0.46
C TYR A 18 12.90 9.89 0.61
N ALA A 19 13.97 10.00 1.41
CA ALA A 19 14.03 10.88 2.59
C ALA A 19 13.63 12.34 2.29
N LYS A 20 14.09 12.89 1.15
CA LYS A 20 13.75 14.26 0.72
C LYS A 20 12.33 14.38 0.12
N ALA A 21 11.67 13.27 -0.13
CA ALA A 21 10.34 13.16 -0.74
C ALA A 21 9.35 12.38 0.14
N LYS A 22 9.57 12.32 1.47
CA LYS A 22 8.75 11.54 2.41
C LYS A 22 7.25 11.87 2.38
N MET A 23 6.89 13.12 2.06
CA MET A 23 5.49 13.57 1.95
C MET A 23 4.89 13.37 0.53
N ASN A 24 5.65 12.80 -0.40
CA ASN A 24 5.19 12.62 -1.77
C ASN A 24 4.36 11.34 -1.91
N VAL A 25 3.04 11.47 -1.74
CA VAL A 25 2.08 10.36 -1.86
C VAL A 25 2.17 9.66 -3.22
N ARG A 26 2.47 10.40 -4.30
CA ARG A 26 2.65 9.80 -5.64
C ARG A 26 3.83 8.85 -5.66
N LEU A 27 4.93 9.19 -4.99
CA LEU A 27 6.11 8.34 -4.90
C LEU A 27 5.78 7.05 -4.13
N ALA A 28 5.09 7.17 -2.99
CA ALA A 28 4.64 6.01 -2.21
C ALA A 28 3.68 5.10 -2.98
N ALA A 29 2.69 5.67 -3.68
CA ALA A 29 1.74 4.92 -4.49
C ALA A 29 2.41 4.20 -5.67
N GLN A 30 3.48 4.75 -6.24
CA GLN A 30 4.28 4.08 -7.26
C GLN A 30 5.10 2.92 -6.67
N THR A 31 5.70 3.12 -5.50
CA THR A 31 6.43 2.07 -4.77
C THR A 31 5.56 0.86 -4.46
N LEU A 32 4.33 1.10 -3.99
CA LEU A 32 3.40 0.06 -3.54
C LEU A 32 2.34 -0.27 -4.61
N SER A 33 2.72 -0.28 -5.88
CA SER A 33 1.80 -0.56 -6.99
C SER A 33 1.81 -2.03 -7.41
N ASN A 34 0.71 -2.51 -8.02
CA ASN A 34 0.61 -3.90 -8.50
C ASN A 34 1.76 -4.27 -9.46
N SER A 35 2.16 -3.36 -10.35
CA SER A 35 3.27 -3.60 -11.28
C SER A 35 4.62 -3.85 -10.60
N VAL A 36 4.80 -3.37 -9.37
CA VAL A 36 6.01 -3.66 -8.58
C VAL A 36 5.96 -5.07 -8.04
N ALA A 37 4.81 -5.51 -7.52
CA ALA A 37 4.62 -6.91 -7.11
C ALA A 37 4.77 -7.87 -8.28
N ASP A 38 4.25 -7.53 -9.46
CA ASP A 38 4.39 -8.35 -10.66
C ASP A 38 5.87 -8.46 -11.11
N ALA A 39 6.64 -7.37 -11.00
CA ALA A 39 8.07 -7.40 -11.28
C ALA A 39 8.85 -8.24 -10.25
N ILE A 40 8.50 -8.16 -8.96
CA ILE A 40 9.11 -8.99 -7.91
C ILE A 40 8.79 -10.48 -8.15
N ASP A 41 7.54 -10.80 -8.50
CA ASP A 41 7.15 -12.18 -8.83
C ASP A 41 7.91 -12.69 -10.05
N PHE A 42 8.04 -11.89 -11.11
CA PHE A 42 8.84 -12.27 -12.28
C PHE A 42 10.30 -12.57 -11.90
N MET A 43 10.92 -11.72 -11.07
CA MET A 43 12.30 -11.94 -10.62
C MET A 43 12.44 -13.20 -9.76
N ARG A 44 11.40 -13.59 -9.02
CA ARG A 44 11.39 -14.79 -8.18
C ARG A 44 11.11 -16.06 -8.99
N GLU A 45 10.08 -16.07 -9.83
CA GLU A 45 9.54 -17.27 -10.46
C GLU A 45 10.12 -17.55 -11.85
N ASP A 46 10.41 -16.50 -12.63
CA ASP A 46 10.91 -16.65 -13.99
C ASP A 46 12.45 -16.57 -14.00
N GLU A 47 13.02 -15.53 -13.39
CA GLU A 47 14.47 -15.31 -13.34
C GLU A 47 15.18 -16.05 -12.19
N HIS A 48 14.42 -16.56 -11.21
CA HIS A 48 14.96 -17.30 -10.05
C HIS A 48 16.08 -16.53 -9.32
N HIS A 49 15.98 -15.21 -9.27
CA HIS A 49 17.04 -14.36 -8.73
C HIS A 49 17.13 -14.52 -7.20
N PRO A 50 18.33 -14.77 -6.63
CA PRO A 50 18.49 -15.14 -5.22
C PRO A 50 17.96 -14.10 -4.25
N ASP A 51 18.10 -12.80 -4.57
CA ASP A 51 17.62 -11.70 -3.73
C ASP A 51 16.08 -11.63 -3.61
N PHE A 52 15.34 -12.35 -4.45
CA PHE A 52 13.87 -12.31 -4.51
C PHE A 52 13.22 -13.59 -3.96
N ILE A 53 14.01 -14.54 -3.45
CA ILE A 53 13.52 -15.73 -2.78
C ILE A 53 12.70 -15.32 -1.53
N ASN A 54 11.58 -16.00 -1.29
CA ASN A 54 10.66 -15.75 -0.17
C ASN A 54 9.98 -14.36 -0.20
N SER A 55 9.84 -13.75 -1.38
CA SER A 55 9.21 -12.42 -1.55
C SER A 55 7.68 -12.46 -1.66
N GLU A 56 7.04 -13.62 -1.55
CA GLU A 56 5.60 -13.82 -1.73
C GLU A 56 4.78 -12.95 -0.78
N ALA A 57 5.17 -12.92 0.50
CA ALA A 57 4.51 -12.11 1.52
C ALA A 57 4.61 -10.60 1.20
N THR A 58 5.75 -10.15 0.67
CA THR A 58 5.96 -8.77 0.24
C THR A 58 5.07 -8.43 -0.95
N CYS A 59 5.00 -9.30 -1.95
CA CYS A 59 4.10 -9.13 -3.10
C CYS A 59 2.63 -9.07 -2.68
N GLN A 60 2.20 -9.98 -1.80
CA GLN A 60 0.83 -9.98 -1.27
C GLN A 60 0.52 -8.67 -0.52
N PHE A 61 1.45 -8.19 0.31
CA PHE A 61 1.31 -6.93 1.00
C PHE A 61 1.16 -5.75 0.02
N ILE A 62 2.04 -5.64 -0.99
CA ILE A 62 1.98 -4.58 -2.00
C ILE A 62 0.63 -4.58 -2.71
N ARG A 63 0.16 -5.76 -3.16
CA ARG A 63 -1.14 -5.88 -3.84
C ARG A 63 -2.31 -5.48 -2.96
N ASN A 64 -2.31 -5.88 -1.68
CA ASN A 64 -3.35 -5.52 -0.75
C ASN A 64 -3.39 -4.01 -0.49
N ILE A 65 -2.23 -3.35 -0.39
CA ILE A 65 -2.13 -1.90 -0.24
C ILE A 65 -2.59 -1.16 -1.51
N ASP A 66 -2.17 -1.59 -2.71
CA ASP A 66 -2.61 -0.99 -3.98
C ASP A 66 -4.14 -1.06 -4.12
N GLN A 67 -4.71 -2.22 -3.80
CA GLN A 67 -6.15 -2.44 -3.83
C GLN A 67 -6.88 -1.55 -2.82
N LEU A 68 -6.37 -1.43 -1.59
CA LEU A 68 -6.92 -0.55 -0.57
C LEU A 68 -6.87 0.91 -1.02
N PHE A 69 -5.74 1.35 -1.56
CA PHE A 69 -5.56 2.71 -2.08
C PHE A 69 -6.54 3.01 -3.21
N ASN A 70 -6.68 2.10 -4.16
CA ASN A 70 -7.64 2.22 -5.27
C ASN A 70 -9.09 2.31 -4.77
N LEU A 71 -9.44 1.53 -3.74
CA LEU A 71 -10.77 1.51 -3.14
C LEU A 71 -11.07 2.81 -2.36
N CYS A 72 -10.11 3.30 -1.58
CA CYS A 72 -10.26 4.54 -0.82
C CYS A 72 -10.28 5.78 -1.73
N ASN A 73 -9.62 5.71 -2.89
CA ASN A 73 -9.60 6.78 -3.89
C ASN A 73 -10.58 6.55 -5.05
N SER A 74 -11.65 5.79 -4.81
CA SER A 74 -12.58 5.32 -5.83
C SER A 74 -13.62 6.39 -6.20
N ARG A 75 -13.17 7.39 -6.97
CA ARG A 75 -13.99 8.56 -7.38
C ARG A 75 -14.20 8.66 -8.89
N ASN A 76 -13.62 7.74 -9.67
CA ASN A 76 -13.67 7.81 -11.13
C ASN A 76 -14.99 7.20 -11.66
N PRO A 77 -15.87 7.98 -12.33
CA PRO A 77 -17.12 7.48 -12.86
C PRO A 77 -16.97 6.52 -14.05
N ILE A 78 -15.83 6.56 -14.75
CA ILE A 78 -15.53 5.77 -15.94
C ILE A 78 -14.76 4.49 -15.57
N ALA A 79 -14.04 4.50 -14.44
CA ALA A 79 -13.28 3.34 -14.01
C ALA A 79 -14.20 2.19 -13.60
N ASN A 80 -13.71 0.97 -13.80
CA ASN A 80 -14.36 -0.26 -13.37
C ASN A 80 -13.71 -0.82 -12.09
N GLY A 81 -14.39 -1.76 -11.44
CA GLY A 81 -13.86 -2.50 -10.28
C GLY A 81 -13.58 -1.61 -9.06
N LEU A 82 -12.43 -1.81 -8.41
CA LEU A 82 -12.08 -1.09 -7.17
C LEU A 82 -11.96 0.42 -7.36
N LYS A 83 -11.59 0.88 -8.56
CA LYS A 83 -11.39 2.29 -8.89
C LYS A 83 -12.70 3.01 -9.25
N SER A 84 -13.78 2.27 -9.51
CA SER A 84 -15.07 2.85 -9.90
C SER A 84 -15.64 3.70 -8.77
N LYS A 85 -16.51 4.68 -9.05
CA LYS A 85 -17.24 5.39 -7.98
C LYS A 85 -18.01 4.42 -7.08
N VAL A 86 -18.19 4.77 -5.80
CA VAL A 86 -19.09 4.02 -4.91
C VAL A 86 -20.54 4.36 -5.26
N ASP A 87 -21.38 3.34 -5.43
CA ASP A 87 -22.82 3.47 -5.70
C ASP A 87 -23.62 2.37 -5.00
N GLY A 88 -24.96 2.43 -5.07
CA GLY A 88 -25.84 1.47 -4.40
C GLY A 88 -25.67 0.01 -4.87
N VAL A 89 -25.16 -0.20 -6.10
CA VAL A 89 -24.93 -1.55 -6.66
C VAL A 89 -23.65 -2.14 -6.09
N ASN A 90 -22.59 -1.33 -6.02
CA ASN A 90 -21.26 -1.80 -5.66
C ASN A 90 -20.88 -1.65 -4.18
N LEU A 91 -21.67 -0.88 -3.41
CA LEU A 91 -21.40 -0.58 -2.01
C LEU A 91 -21.20 -1.84 -1.15
N LYS A 92 -22.05 -2.86 -1.33
CA LYS A 92 -22.02 -4.08 -0.51
C LYS A 92 -20.71 -4.83 -0.66
N TRP A 93 -20.31 -5.14 -1.89
CA TRP A 93 -19.10 -5.91 -2.14
C TRP A 93 -17.85 -5.07 -1.85
N LYS A 94 -17.85 -3.77 -2.15
CA LYS A 94 -16.75 -2.86 -1.78
C LYS A 94 -16.55 -2.77 -0.27
N THR A 95 -17.62 -2.67 0.50
CA THR A 95 -17.55 -2.68 1.98
C THR A 95 -17.02 -4.00 2.51
N SER A 96 -17.48 -5.13 1.95
CA SER A 96 -16.95 -6.46 2.33
C SER A 96 -15.46 -6.57 2.01
N PHE A 97 -15.03 -6.08 0.85
CA PHE A 97 -13.66 -6.11 0.42
C PHE A 97 -12.75 -5.19 1.25
N PHE A 98 -13.23 -3.97 1.57
CA PHE A 98 -12.57 -3.05 2.49
C PHE A 98 -12.31 -3.73 3.84
N ARG A 99 -13.32 -4.37 4.43
CA ARG A 99 -13.17 -5.10 5.69
C ARG A 99 -12.15 -6.23 5.61
N LYS A 100 -12.14 -6.99 4.50
CA LYS A 100 -11.14 -8.03 4.27
C LYS A 100 -9.72 -7.47 4.30
N LEU A 101 -9.48 -6.36 3.60
CA LEU A 101 -8.18 -5.69 3.57
C LEU A 101 -7.81 -5.13 4.95
N CYS A 102 -8.75 -4.53 5.67
CA CYS A 102 -8.51 -4.06 7.04
C CYS A 102 -8.17 -5.21 8.01
N ASN A 103 -8.85 -6.36 7.90
CA ASN A 103 -8.57 -7.52 8.74
C ASN A 103 -7.17 -8.07 8.45
N TYR A 104 -6.79 -8.19 7.17
CA TYR A 104 -5.42 -8.56 6.80
C TYR A 104 -4.39 -7.64 7.47
N LEU A 105 -4.60 -6.32 7.42
CA LEU A 105 -3.66 -5.37 8.04
C LEU A 105 -3.60 -5.49 9.57
N LYS A 106 -4.70 -5.89 10.22
CA LYS A 106 -4.74 -6.15 11.66
C LYS A 106 -4.03 -7.44 12.07
N GLU A 107 -3.93 -8.39 11.16
CA GLU A 107 -3.25 -9.68 11.39
C GLU A 107 -1.73 -9.59 11.17
N LEU A 108 -1.22 -8.50 10.59
CA LEU A 108 0.21 -8.32 10.39
C LEU A 108 0.94 -8.22 11.72
N THR A 109 2.06 -8.94 11.81
CA THR A 109 2.99 -8.91 12.94
C THR A 109 4.37 -8.43 12.49
N ASP A 110 5.18 -7.94 13.43
CA ASP A 110 6.61 -7.81 13.23
C ASP A 110 7.32 -9.18 13.21
N LYS A 111 8.64 -9.13 13.05
CA LYS A 111 9.52 -10.31 13.03
C LYS A 111 9.52 -11.12 14.33
N ASP A 112 9.11 -10.51 15.44
CA ASP A 112 9.06 -11.12 16.77
C ASP A 112 7.64 -11.62 17.10
N GLY A 113 6.71 -11.56 16.14
CA GLY A 113 5.32 -12.01 16.28
C GLY A 113 4.41 -10.99 16.98
N LYS A 114 4.89 -9.77 17.22
CA LYS A 114 4.10 -8.72 17.85
C LYS A 114 3.16 -8.08 16.82
N PRO A 115 1.85 -7.93 17.10
CA PRO A 115 0.92 -7.27 16.18
C PRO A 115 1.37 -5.84 15.83
N LEU A 116 1.27 -5.49 14.54
CA LEU A 116 1.48 -4.11 14.04
C LEU A 116 0.31 -3.17 14.38
N VAL A 117 -0.83 -3.73 14.78
CA VAL A 117 -1.99 -2.99 15.27
C VAL A 117 -2.17 -3.30 16.75
N GLU A 118 -1.77 -2.37 17.61
CA GLU A 118 -1.91 -2.53 19.07
C GLU A 118 -3.29 -2.11 19.58
N ASP A 119 -3.92 -1.12 18.95
CA ASP A 119 -5.22 -0.59 19.35
C ASP A 119 -6.12 -0.42 18.13
N GLY A 120 -7.40 -0.82 18.24
CA GLY A 120 -8.32 -1.09 17.12
C GLY A 120 -8.64 0.09 16.18
N GLU A 121 -8.02 1.26 16.38
CA GLU A 121 -8.22 2.50 15.64
C GLU A 121 -7.02 2.91 14.77
N HIS A 122 -5.82 2.33 14.97
CA HIS A 122 -4.59 2.79 14.31
C HIS A 122 -3.69 1.65 13.84
N LEU A 123 -3.44 1.59 12.52
CA LEU A 123 -2.45 0.68 11.94
C LEU A 123 -1.06 1.31 11.98
N PHE A 124 -0.15 0.70 12.75
CA PHE A 124 1.24 1.14 12.86
C PHE A 124 2.15 0.16 12.11
N LEU A 125 2.44 0.43 10.83
CA LEU A 125 3.45 -0.33 10.11
C LEU A 125 4.84 0.13 10.58
N VAL A 126 5.41 -0.59 11.55
CA VAL A 126 6.78 -0.37 12.03
C VAL A 126 7.69 -1.41 11.36
N SER A 127 8.60 -0.94 10.51
CA SER A 127 9.71 -1.76 10.01
C SER A 127 10.85 -1.70 11.01
N SER A 128 11.39 -2.87 11.40
CA SER A 128 12.59 -2.99 12.22
C SER A 128 13.70 -3.73 11.48
N SER A 129 14.62 -2.99 10.86
CA SER A 129 16.07 -3.27 10.94
C SER A 129 16.91 -2.13 10.34
N GLN A 130 17.54 -1.41 11.27
CA GLN A 130 18.82 -0.69 11.22
C GLN A 130 19.12 0.34 10.11
N LEU A 131 19.23 1.59 10.60
CA LEU A 131 19.99 2.76 10.10
C LEU A 131 19.21 3.86 9.35
N SER A 132 18.55 4.73 10.14
CA SER A 132 18.11 6.11 9.83
C SER A 132 17.04 6.31 8.73
N LEU A 133 15.92 7.03 8.88
CA LEU A 133 15.26 7.75 9.98
C LEU A 133 13.86 8.18 9.45
N TYR A 134 12.85 8.23 10.33
CA TYR A 134 11.50 8.84 10.21
C TYR A 134 10.39 8.18 9.37
N VAL A 135 9.41 7.59 10.06
CA VAL A 135 7.99 7.60 9.69
C VAL A 135 7.35 8.74 10.50
N GLU A 136 6.78 9.72 9.82
CA GLU A 136 6.13 10.86 10.47
C GLU A 136 4.64 10.54 10.65
N PHE A 137 4.19 10.55 11.89
CA PHE A 137 2.82 10.27 12.31
C PHE A 137 1.90 11.41 11.90
N VAL A 138 0.84 11.14 11.13
CA VAL A 138 -0.29 12.07 11.04
C VAL A 138 -1.19 11.79 12.25
N LYS A 139 -0.98 12.57 13.31
CA LYS A 139 -1.90 12.67 14.45
C LYS A 139 -3.14 13.41 13.95
N ILE A 140 -4.19 12.72 13.53
CA ILE A 140 -5.49 13.38 13.40
C ILE A 140 -6.01 13.56 14.82
N SER A 141 -5.87 14.78 15.33
CA SER A 141 -6.43 15.19 16.61
C SER A 141 -7.94 14.95 16.59
N SER A 142 -8.51 14.48 17.70
CA SER A 142 -9.95 14.32 17.89
C SER A 142 -10.76 15.60 17.61
N GLN A 143 -10.09 16.76 17.56
CA GLN A 143 -10.67 18.04 17.17
C GLN A 143 -11.09 18.10 15.68
N ASP A 144 -10.39 17.40 14.78
CA ASP A 144 -10.63 17.45 13.32
C ASP A 144 -11.81 16.56 12.86
N LYS A 145 -12.25 15.62 13.70
CA LYS A 145 -13.45 14.79 13.45
C LYS A 145 -14.74 15.62 13.37
N LYS A 146 -14.85 16.72 14.14
CA LYS A 146 -16.04 17.59 14.11
C LYS A 146 -16.13 18.44 12.85
N THR A 147 -14.99 18.88 12.31
CA THR A 147 -14.94 19.74 11.11
C THR A 147 -15.27 18.98 9.84
N LEU A 148 -14.94 17.69 9.76
CA LEU A 148 -15.24 16.83 8.60
C LEU A 148 -16.71 16.35 8.57
N LEU A 149 -17.34 16.18 9.74
CA LEU A 149 -18.76 15.82 9.84
C LEU A 149 -19.71 17.00 9.63
N SER A 150 -19.22 18.23 9.67
CA SER A 150 -20.01 19.44 9.34
C SER A 150 -19.92 19.85 7.86
N MET A 151 -19.20 19.09 7.04
CA MET A 151 -19.04 19.33 5.59
C MET A 151 -19.80 18.31 4.72
N PHE A 152 -20.64 17.48 5.34
CA PHE A 152 -21.69 16.65 4.74
C PHE A 152 -23.01 16.90 5.47
#